data_AF-H2ZNG9-F1
#
_entry.id   AF-H2ZNG9-F1
#
_cell.length_a   1.000
_cell.length_b   1.000
_cell.length_c   1.000
_cell.angle_alpha   90.00
_cell.angle_beta   90.00
_cell.angle_gamma   90.00
#
_symmetry.space_group_name_H-M   'P 1'
#
loop_
_entity.id
_entity.type
_entity.pdbx_description
1 polymer ?
#
loop_
_entity_poly.entity_id
_entity_poly.type
_entity_poly.pdbx_seq_one_letter_code
_entity_poly.pdbx_strand_id
1 'polypeptide(L)'
;MVHSLIYTAFGMTILPVNFINGEPNNEQQRQPTEESIPHRENQTLNNSDHQTLRYNSERLVYHQCKEGSLHHQNYSCFTKLKCLVRPLQVMGGVLLCLFAWLIIITLALSNTNRYLSSHGIKTGYLAGNTSVVNPINYLLLQSNGVFPVHYLLLGGIAFYLAASSVAGMKYIGLRFLWKKIHNIEEGNTLPHAILFSSFVVSTVMVYTVILFYSLFPQYAMYGSQTYQVK
;
A
#
# COMPACT_ATOMS: atom_id res chain seq x y z
N MET A 1 -6.85 -16.13 1.18
CA MET A 1 -6.94 -15.72 -0.24
C MET A 1 -7.85 -14.50 -0.44
N VAL A 2 -9.17 -14.60 -0.25
CA VAL A 2 -10.11 -13.48 -0.48
C VAL A 2 -9.73 -12.22 0.29
N HIS A 3 -9.28 -12.39 1.54
CA HIS A 3 -8.87 -11.28 2.38
C HIS A 3 -7.68 -10.47 1.83
N SER A 4 -6.69 -11.16 1.25
CA SER A 4 -5.54 -10.51 0.60
C SER A 4 -5.99 -9.69 -0.61
N LEU A 5 -6.97 -10.19 -1.39
CA LEU A 5 -7.54 -9.47 -2.53
C LEU A 5 -8.27 -8.20 -2.11
N ILE A 6 -9.05 -8.27 -1.01
CA ILE A 6 -9.74 -7.09 -0.47
C ILE A 6 -8.73 -6.02 -0.08
N TYR A 7 -7.64 -6.40 0.60
CA TYR A 7 -6.59 -5.45 0.97
C TYR A 7 -5.88 -4.84 -0.23
N THR A 8 -5.53 -5.63 -1.25
CA THR A 8 -4.93 -5.11 -2.47
C THR A 8 -5.89 -4.18 -3.21
N ALA A 9 -7.17 -4.56 -3.36
CA ALA A 9 -8.17 -3.75 -4.05
C ALA A 9 -8.41 -2.41 -3.35
N PHE A 10 -8.62 -2.41 -2.03
CA PHE A 10 -8.73 -1.16 -1.27
C PHE A 10 -7.43 -0.34 -1.30
N GLY A 11 -6.30 -1.03 -1.22
CA GLY A 11 -4.97 -0.45 -1.32
C GLY A 11 -4.71 0.29 -2.63
N MET A 12 -5.13 -0.29 -3.76
CA MET A 12 -4.97 0.32 -5.08
C MET A 12 -5.71 1.65 -5.21
N THR A 13 -6.82 1.83 -4.47
CA THR A 13 -7.57 3.09 -4.42
C THR A 13 -6.99 4.07 -3.40
N ILE A 14 -6.65 3.60 -2.19
CA ILE A 14 -6.21 4.48 -1.09
C ILE A 14 -4.80 5.01 -1.31
N LEU A 15 -3.88 4.20 -1.84
CA LEU A 15 -2.48 4.58 -2.01
C LEU A 15 -2.30 5.83 -2.89
N PRO A 16 -2.86 5.93 -4.11
CA PRO A 16 -2.73 7.14 -4.92
C PRO A 16 -3.45 8.34 -4.28
N VAL A 17 -4.60 8.12 -3.63
CA VAL A 17 -5.36 9.19 -2.97
C VAL A 17 -4.57 9.78 -1.78
N ASN A 18 -3.93 8.95 -0.98
CA ASN A 18 -3.08 9.39 0.13
C ASN A 18 -1.82 10.13 -0.37
N PHE A 19 -1.28 9.74 -1.52
CA PHE A 19 -0.17 10.48 -2.14
C PHE A 19 -0.61 11.86 -2.64
N ILE A 20 -1.82 11.97 -3.22
CA ILE A 20 -2.34 13.24 -3.74
C ILE A 20 -2.75 14.19 -2.60
N ASN A 21 -3.46 13.68 -1.59
CA ASN A 21 -3.97 14.50 -0.48
C ASN A 21 -2.87 14.80 0.58
N GLY A 22 -1.79 14.02 0.59
CA GLY A 22 -0.79 14.04 1.66
C GLY A 22 -1.25 13.31 2.91
N GLU A 23 -0.31 12.97 3.79
CA GLU A 23 -0.65 12.35 5.08
C GLU A 23 -1.66 13.23 5.83
N PRO A 24 -2.81 12.68 6.26
CA PRO A 24 -3.69 13.39 7.17
C PRO A 24 -2.90 13.73 8.43
N ASN A 25 -3.11 14.93 8.97
CA ASN A 25 -2.42 15.41 10.15
C ASN A 25 -2.62 14.41 11.30
N ASN A 26 -1.55 13.68 11.68
CA ASN A 26 -1.56 12.66 12.74
C ASN A 26 -1.97 13.23 14.13
N GLU A 27 -2.16 14.54 14.25
CA GLU A 27 -2.71 15.19 15.43
C GLU A 27 -4.17 14.79 15.71
N GLN A 28 -4.95 14.49 14.67
CA GLN A 28 -6.37 14.13 14.85
C GLN A 28 -6.58 12.66 15.24
N GLN A 29 -5.56 11.81 15.07
CA GLN A 29 -5.56 10.41 15.52
C GLN A 29 -4.96 10.22 16.93
N ARG A 30 -4.38 11.27 17.54
CA ARG A 30 -3.99 11.26 18.96
C ARG A 30 -5.15 11.48 19.94
N GLN A 31 -6.36 11.82 19.46
CA GLN A 31 -7.52 12.08 20.32
C GLN A 31 -8.53 10.92 20.42
N PRO A 32 -8.09 9.70 20.82
CA PRO A 32 -8.98 8.88 21.63
C PRO A 32 -8.35 8.33 22.91
N THR A 33 -7.30 8.97 23.46
CA THR A 33 -6.67 8.51 24.73
C THR A 33 -6.71 9.53 25.87
N GLU A 34 -7.18 10.76 25.66
CA GLU A 34 -7.43 11.69 26.78
C GLU A 34 -8.78 11.43 27.47
N GLU A 35 -9.73 10.74 26.82
CA GLU A 35 -11.04 10.39 27.43
C GLU A 35 -10.99 9.19 28.38
N SER A 36 -9.85 8.51 28.49
CA SER A 36 -9.62 7.45 29.47
C SER A 36 -8.71 7.89 30.61
N ILE A 37 -8.75 9.17 30.99
CA ILE A 37 -8.44 9.54 32.37
C ILE A 37 -9.75 9.30 33.13
N PRO A 38 -9.88 8.23 33.93
CA PRO A 38 -11.02 8.14 34.82
C PRO A 38 -10.99 9.41 35.67
N HIS A 39 -12.07 10.20 35.60
CA HIS A 39 -12.43 11.19 36.59
C HIS A 39 -12.57 10.48 37.95
N ARG A 40 -11.44 10.11 38.55
CA ARG A 40 -11.30 9.69 39.94
C ARG A 40 -10.95 10.94 40.73
N GLU A 41 -11.80 11.93 40.57
CA GLU A 41 -11.92 13.05 41.49
C GLU A 41 -12.40 12.46 42.81
N ASN A 42 -11.67 12.75 43.90
CA ASN A 42 -11.92 12.31 45.28
C ASN A 42 -11.20 11.04 45.77
N GLN A 43 -9.94 10.82 45.39
CA GLN A 43 -9.02 10.18 46.32
C GLN A 43 -8.01 11.21 46.81
N THR A 44 -8.01 11.44 48.12
CA THR A 44 -7.01 12.24 48.84
C THR A 44 -5.62 11.78 48.43
N LEU A 45 -5.02 12.52 47.50
CA LEU A 45 -3.66 12.28 47.03
C LEU A 45 -2.74 12.34 48.25
N ASN A 46 -1.99 11.28 48.46
CA ASN A 46 -1.05 11.20 49.57
C ASN A 46 0.06 12.26 49.35
N ASN A 47 0.57 12.88 50.42
CA ASN A 47 1.58 13.95 50.29
C ASN A 47 2.85 13.48 49.55
N SER A 48 3.15 12.18 49.60
CA SER A 48 4.23 11.56 48.83
C SER A 48 3.98 11.56 47.31
N ASP A 49 2.72 11.43 46.87
CA ASP A 49 2.35 11.41 45.45
C ASP A 49 2.42 12.82 44.83
N HIS A 50 2.22 13.86 45.63
CA HIS A 50 2.39 15.25 45.17
C HIS A 50 3.83 15.57 44.75
N GLN A 51 4.83 14.98 45.42
CA GLN A 51 6.24 15.20 45.09
C GLN A 51 6.64 14.51 43.78
N THR A 52 6.21 13.27 43.56
CA THR A 52 6.43 12.54 42.30
C THR A 52 5.70 13.18 41.14
N LEU A 53 4.47 13.67 41.34
CA LEU A 53 3.74 14.42 40.31
C LEU A 53 4.44 15.73 39.93
N ARG A 54 4.97 16.47 40.90
CA ARG A 54 5.76 17.70 40.63
C ARG A 54 7.05 17.39 39.88
N TYR A 55 7.76 16.35 40.27
CA TYR A 55 8.97 15.94 39.58
C TYR A 55 8.70 15.51 38.13
N ASN A 56 7.61 14.79 37.89
CA ASN A 56 7.20 14.38 36.55
C ASN A 56 6.68 15.55 35.70
N SER A 57 5.94 16.49 36.28
CA SER A 57 5.46 17.67 35.57
C SER A 57 6.61 18.61 35.17
N GLU A 58 7.62 18.79 36.03
CA GLU A 58 8.83 19.55 35.69
C GLU A 58 9.62 18.90 34.56
N ARG A 59 9.74 17.57 34.56
CA ARG A 59 10.34 16.84 33.44
C ARG A 59 9.55 16.99 32.15
N LEU A 60 8.22 16.91 32.21
CA LEU A 60 7.35 17.13 31.05
C LEU A 60 7.55 18.53 30.45
N VAL A 61 7.60 19.57 31.28
CA VAL A 61 7.86 20.95 30.83
C VAL A 61 9.26 21.08 30.21
N TYR A 62 10.27 20.44 30.81
CA TYR A 62 11.63 20.42 30.26
C TYR A 62 11.69 19.73 28.89
N HIS A 63 11.01 18.58 28.74
CA HIS A 63 10.89 17.87 27.46
C HIS A 63 10.15 18.73 26.42
N GLN A 64 9.04 19.36 26.80
CA GLN A 64 8.23 20.19 25.91
C GLN A 64 8.94 21.47 25.45
N CYS A 65 9.74 22.10 26.32
CA CYS A 65 10.54 23.29 25.98
C CYS A 65 11.73 22.94 25.07
N LYS A 66 12.37 21.78 25.32
CA LYS A 66 13.47 21.25 24.48
C LYS A 66 12.97 20.79 23.12
N GLU A 67 11.78 20.19 23.06
CA GLU A 67 11.12 19.86 21.80
C GLU A 67 10.81 21.12 21.01
N GLY A 68 10.17 22.14 21.61
CA GLY A 68 9.79 23.39 20.94
C GLY A 68 10.95 24.18 20.32
N SER A 69 12.14 24.13 20.92
CA SER A 69 13.34 24.82 20.43
C SER A 69 14.10 24.06 19.33
N LEU A 70 14.18 22.72 19.40
CA LEU A 70 14.69 21.89 18.28
C LEU A 70 13.78 21.90 17.06
N HIS A 71 12.50 22.10 17.33
CA HIS A 71 11.45 22.21 16.35
C HIS A 71 11.60 23.52 15.55
N HIS A 72 11.67 24.69 16.19
CA HIS A 72 11.66 26.00 15.51
C HIS A 72 12.76 26.20 14.45
N GLN A 73 13.96 25.65 14.67
CA GLN A 73 15.11 25.80 13.77
C GLN A 73 15.08 24.83 12.57
N ASN A 74 14.53 23.63 12.75
CA ASN A 74 14.39 22.64 11.67
C ASN A 74 13.25 22.95 10.70
N TYR A 75 12.19 23.64 11.14
CA TYR A 75 11.02 23.87 10.29
C TYR A 75 11.27 24.75 9.08
N SER A 76 12.17 25.74 9.14
CA SER A 76 12.32 26.67 8.00
C SER A 76 12.88 25.97 6.76
N CYS A 77 13.82 25.04 6.94
CA CYS A 77 14.39 24.25 5.85
C CYS A 77 13.45 23.08 5.44
N PHE A 78 12.91 22.34 6.42
CA PHE A 78 12.00 21.23 6.14
C PHE A 78 10.65 21.68 5.55
N THR A 79 10.14 22.86 5.90
CA THR A 79 8.90 23.38 5.31
C THR A 79 9.12 23.83 3.86
N LYS A 80 10.28 24.42 3.54
CA LYS A 80 10.66 24.74 2.16
C LYS A 80 10.88 23.48 1.31
N LEU A 81 11.57 22.48 1.87
CA LEU A 81 11.78 21.19 1.22
C LEU A 81 10.44 20.45 1.02
N LYS A 82 9.57 20.43 2.03
CA LYS A 82 8.22 19.87 1.92
C LYS A 82 7.41 20.59 0.85
N CYS A 83 7.47 21.92 0.76
CA CYS A 83 6.78 22.69 -0.28
C CYS A 83 7.22 22.29 -1.70
N LEU A 84 8.51 22.06 -1.92
CA LEU A 84 9.04 21.59 -3.20
C LEU A 84 8.71 20.11 -3.49
N VAL A 85 8.61 19.28 -2.45
CA VAL A 85 8.27 17.85 -2.58
C VAL A 85 6.76 17.64 -2.80
N ARG A 86 5.88 18.55 -2.37
CA ARG A 86 4.43 18.46 -2.57
C ARG A 86 4.01 18.24 -4.04
N PRO A 87 4.43 19.05 -5.03
CA PRO A 87 4.04 18.83 -6.42
C PRO A 87 4.58 17.48 -6.97
N LEU A 88 5.78 17.06 -6.55
CA LEU A 88 6.35 15.77 -6.93
C LEU A 88 5.56 14.60 -6.32
N GLN A 89 5.06 14.75 -5.09
CA GLN A 89 4.21 13.77 -4.42
C GLN A 89 2.85 13.61 -5.12
N VAL A 90 2.23 14.73 -5.51
CA VAL A 90 0.97 14.74 -6.27
C VAL A 90 1.16 14.08 -7.64
N MET A 91 2.24 14.43 -8.35
CA MET A 91 2.58 13.82 -9.63
C MET A 91 2.78 12.30 -9.50
N GLY A 92 3.46 11.86 -8.43
CA GLY A 92 3.62 10.44 -8.10
C GLY A 92 2.27 9.75 -7.86
N GLY A 93 1.36 10.37 -7.11
CA GLY A 93 0.02 9.85 -6.88
C GLY A 93 -0.82 9.71 -8.16
N VAL A 94 -0.77 10.70 -9.04
CA VAL A 94 -1.42 10.65 -10.36
C VAL A 94 -0.84 9.52 -11.21
N LEU A 95 0.49 9.36 -11.24
CA LEU A 95 1.16 8.27 -11.96
C LEU A 95 0.70 6.89 -11.45
N LEU A 96 0.62 6.73 -10.13
CA LEU A 96 0.15 5.49 -9.50
C LEU A 96 -1.32 5.20 -9.82
N CYS A 97 -2.16 6.23 -9.91
CA CYS A 97 -3.55 6.10 -10.34
C CYS A 97 -3.66 5.63 -11.80
N LEU A 98 -2.86 6.20 -12.70
CA LEU A 98 -2.77 5.75 -14.10
C LEU A 98 -2.32 4.29 -14.19
N PHE A 99 -1.36 3.90 -13.36
CA PHE A 99 -0.87 2.51 -13.29
C PHE A 99 -1.97 1.55 -12.82
N ALA A 100 -2.76 1.93 -11.82
CA ALA A 100 -3.92 1.18 -11.35
C ALA A 100 -4.93 0.94 -12.48
N TRP A 101 -5.27 2.01 -13.20
CA TRP A 101 -6.17 1.95 -14.36
C TRP A 101 -5.63 1.05 -15.47
N LEU A 102 -4.34 1.12 -15.76
CA LEU A 102 -3.68 0.27 -16.76
C LEU A 102 -3.83 -1.22 -16.40
N ILE A 103 -3.62 -1.58 -15.14
CA ILE A 103 -3.78 -2.96 -14.65
C ILE A 103 -5.24 -3.41 -14.78
N ILE A 104 -6.21 -2.58 -14.37
CA ILE A 104 -7.64 -2.89 -14.46
C ILE A 104 -8.08 -3.10 -15.90
N ILE A 105 -7.75 -2.16 -16.80
CA ILE A 105 -8.08 -2.25 -18.24
C ILE A 105 -7.47 -3.52 -18.83
N THR A 106 -6.20 -3.80 -18.52
CA THR A 106 -5.52 -5.00 -19.00
C THR A 106 -6.20 -6.28 -18.55
N LEU A 107 -6.57 -6.35 -17.27
CA LEU A 107 -7.22 -7.52 -16.71
C LEU A 107 -8.62 -7.68 -17.33
N ALA A 108 -9.36 -6.59 -17.52
CA ALA A 108 -10.65 -6.60 -18.20
C ALA A 108 -10.52 -7.10 -19.64
N LEU A 109 -9.60 -6.53 -20.43
CA LEU A 109 -9.35 -6.96 -21.82
C LEU A 109 -8.90 -8.42 -21.90
N SER A 110 -8.07 -8.89 -20.97
CA SER A 110 -7.63 -10.29 -20.92
C SER A 110 -8.79 -11.25 -20.65
N ASN A 111 -9.67 -10.90 -19.71
CA ASN A 111 -10.86 -11.69 -19.41
C ASN A 111 -11.88 -11.65 -20.56
N THR A 112 -12.08 -10.48 -21.18
CA THR A 112 -12.94 -10.33 -22.36
C THR A 112 -12.41 -11.14 -23.53
N ASN A 113 -11.09 -11.11 -23.81
CA ASN A 113 -10.49 -11.92 -24.86
C ASN A 113 -10.68 -13.42 -24.60
N ARG A 114 -10.51 -13.87 -23.36
CA ARG A 114 -10.78 -15.26 -22.96
C ARG A 114 -12.25 -15.63 -23.15
N TYR A 115 -13.17 -14.72 -22.82
CA TYR A 115 -14.60 -14.92 -23.01
C TYR A 115 -14.96 -15.05 -24.49
N LEU A 116 -14.47 -14.16 -25.36
CA LEU A 116 -14.74 -14.20 -26.80
C LEU A 116 -14.10 -15.41 -27.49
N SER A 117 -12.93 -15.85 -27.02
CA SER A 117 -12.20 -16.97 -27.64
C SER A 117 -12.70 -18.34 -27.21
N SER A 118 -13.48 -18.42 -26.13
CA SER A 118 -14.02 -19.66 -25.59
C SER A 118 -15.09 -20.23 -26.52
N HIS A 119 -14.76 -21.30 -27.25
CA HIS A 119 -15.69 -22.03 -28.13
C HIS A 119 -16.61 -22.99 -27.34
N GLY A 120 -17.15 -22.51 -26.21
CA GLY A 120 -18.05 -23.25 -25.32
C GLY A 120 -17.35 -24.09 -24.24
N ILE A 121 -18.16 -24.71 -23.37
CA ILE A 121 -17.72 -25.49 -22.19
C ILE A 121 -16.76 -26.64 -22.58
N LYS A 122 -16.84 -27.12 -23.84
CA LYS A 122 -16.10 -28.29 -24.33
C LYS A 122 -14.63 -28.00 -24.71
N THR A 123 -14.28 -26.75 -25.03
CA THR A 123 -12.92 -26.37 -25.45
C THR A 123 -12.10 -25.71 -24.33
N GLY A 124 -12.74 -25.44 -23.19
CA GLY A 124 -12.08 -24.84 -22.02
C GLY A 124 -11.61 -23.40 -22.28
N TYR A 125 -10.84 -22.85 -21.33
CA TYR A 125 -10.33 -21.47 -21.36
C TYR A 125 -9.08 -21.29 -22.24
N LEU A 126 -8.81 -22.18 -23.20
CA LEU A 126 -7.66 -22.05 -24.10
C LEU A 126 -8.04 -21.16 -25.28
N ALA A 127 -7.58 -19.90 -25.24
CA ALA A 127 -7.73 -18.97 -26.35
C ALA A 127 -6.74 -19.34 -27.47
N GLY A 128 -7.23 -20.05 -28.50
CA GLY A 128 -6.42 -20.44 -29.67
C GLY A 128 -6.05 -19.27 -30.58
N ASN A 129 -6.85 -18.19 -30.60
CA ASN A 129 -6.56 -16.97 -31.34
C ASN A 129 -6.81 -15.75 -30.44
N THR A 130 -5.85 -14.83 -30.37
CA THR A 130 -5.98 -13.57 -29.63
C THR A 130 -6.48 -12.49 -30.59
N SER A 131 -7.78 -12.16 -30.53
CA SER A 131 -8.34 -11.08 -31.35
C SER A 131 -8.07 -9.69 -30.76
N VAL A 132 -7.82 -9.61 -29.44
CA VAL A 132 -7.60 -8.34 -28.74
C VAL A 132 -6.20 -8.29 -28.15
N VAL A 133 -5.43 -7.28 -28.56
CA VAL A 133 -4.07 -7.05 -28.06
C VAL A 133 -4.16 -6.54 -26.62
N ASN A 134 -3.45 -7.22 -25.72
CA ASN A 134 -3.32 -6.80 -24.33
C ASN A 134 -2.27 -5.67 -24.22
N PRO A 135 -2.62 -4.49 -23.66
CA PRO A 135 -1.75 -3.32 -23.69
C PRO A 135 -0.48 -3.49 -22.85
N ILE A 136 -0.54 -4.13 -21.67
CA ILE A 136 0.66 -4.40 -20.87
C ILE A 136 1.56 -5.42 -21.55
N ASN A 137 1.00 -6.48 -22.16
CA ASN A 137 1.78 -7.47 -22.90
C ASN A 137 2.52 -6.81 -24.09
N TYR A 138 1.85 -5.90 -24.80
CA TYR A 138 2.46 -5.14 -25.89
C TYR A 138 3.59 -4.22 -25.39
N LEU A 139 3.36 -3.49 -24.30
CA LEU A 139 4.38 -2.65 -23.63
C LEU A 139 5.60 -3.47 -23.18
N LEU A 140 5.38 -4.66 -22.60
CA LEU A 140 6.45 -5.58 -22.19
C LEU A 140 7.25 -6.10 -23.38
N LEU A 141 6.58 -6.47 -24.47
CA LEU A 141 7.25 -6.96 -25.67
C LEU A 141 8.07 -5.86 -26.35
N GLN A 142 7.54 -4.64 -26.43
CA GLN A 142 8.26 -3.49 -26.98
C GLN A 142 9.46 -3.07 -26.11
N SER A 143 9.30 -3.11 -24.78
CA SER A 143 10.39 -2.78 -23.83
C SER A 143 11.45 -3.87 -23.70
N ASN A 144 11.22 -5.07 -24.26
CA ASN A 144 12.19 -6.16 -24.25
C ASN A 144 13.48 -5.82 -25.03
N GLY A 145 13.37 -5.04 -26.10
CA GLY A 145 14.52 -4.61 -26.90
C GLY A 145 15.51 -3.70 -26.17
N VAL A 146 15.13 -3.12 -25.03
CA VAL A 146 15.96 -2.22 -24.23
C VAL A 146 16.17 -2.81 -22.83
N PHE A 147 17.23 -3.59 -22.67
CA PHE A 147 17.66 -4.06 -21.35
C PHE A 147 18.04 -2.85 -20.46
N PRO A 148 17.58 -2.71 -19.20
CA PRO A 148 16.77 -3.60 -18.34
C PRO A 148 15.31 -3.11 -18.12
N VAL A 149 14.75 -2.33 -19.06
CA VAL A 149 13.49 -1.58 -18.85
C VAL A 149 12.29 -2.49 -18.54
N HIS A 150 12.19 -3.63 -19.23
CA HIS A 150 11.09 -4.58 -19.01
C HIS A 150 11.10 -5.19 -17.60
N TYR A 151 12.27 -5.39 -16.98
CA TYR A 151 12.37 -5.84 -15.58
C TYR A 151 11.93 -4.77 -14.59
N LEU A 152 12.22 -3.49 -14.88
CA LEU A 152 11.70 -2.38 -14.08
C LEU A 152 10.19 -2.27 -14.17
N LEU A 153 9.60 -2.53 -15.34
CA LEU A 153 8.14 -2.56 -15.49
C LEU A 153 7.52 -3.71 -14.69
N LEU A 154 8.07 -4.93 -14.83
CA LEU A 154 7.60 -6.12 -14.12
C LEU A 154 7.72 -5.96 -12.60
N GLY A 155 8.90 -5.53 -12.15
CA GLY A 155 9.18 -5.23 -10.75
C GLY A 155 8.33 -4.07 -10.24
N GLY A 156 8.06 -3.06 -11.06
CA GLY A 156 7.18 -1.94 -10.75
C GLY A 156 5.74 -2.38 -10.50
N ILE A 157 5.19 -3.28 -11.33
CA ILE A 157 3.85 -3.86 -11.12
C ILE A 157 3.83 -4.67 -9.82
N ALA A 158 4.83 -5.51 -9.57
CA ALA A 158 4.91 -6.29 -8.34
C ALA A 158 5.03 -5.41 -7.09
N PHE A 159 5.91 -4.41 -7.15
CA PHE A 159 6.12 -3.45 -6.08
C PHE A 159 4.86 -2.63 -5.82
N TYR A 160 4.18 -2.17 -6.87
CA TYR A 160 2.91 -1.45 -6.76
C TYR A 160 1.85 -2.28 -6.05
N LEU A 161 1.65 -3.55 -6.45
CA LEU A 161 0.69 -4.44 -5.82
C LEU A 161 1.05 -4.70 -4.35
N ALA A 162 2.31 -4.95 -4.04
CA ALA A 162 2.77 -5.14 -2.66
C ALA A 162 2.57 -3.89 -1.80
N ALA A 163 2.98 -2.72 -2.30
CA ALA A 163 2.81 -1.44 -1.62
C ALA A 163 1.33 -1.12 -1.39
N SER A 164 0.47 -1.39 -2.38
CA SER A 164 -0.97 -1.22 -2.27
C SER A 164 -1.54 -2.07 -1.14
N SER A 165 -1.16 -3.36 -1.03
CA SER A 165 -1.61 -4.23 0.05
C SER A 165 -1.18 -3.74 1.44
N VAL A 166 0.05 -3.22 1.57
CA VAL A 166 0.52 -2.64 2.83
C VAL A 166 -0.28 -1.38 3.19
N ALA A 167 -0.53 -0.50 2.23
CA ALA A 167 -1.37 0.69 2.43
C ALA A 167 -2.81 0.31 2.82
N GLY A 168 -3.39 -0.71 2.16
CA GLY A 168 -4.71 -1.23 2.49
C GLY A 168 -4.79 -1.80 3.92
N MET A 169 -3.75 -2.51 4.36
CA MET A 169 -3.66 -3.00 5.75
C MET A 169 -3.57 -1.86 6.77
N LYS A 170 -2.77 -0.81 6.49
CA LYS A 170 -2.63 0.35 7.39
C LYS A 170 -3.98 1.04 7.62
N TYR A 171 -4.78 1.21 6.57
CA TYR A 171 -6.05 1.94 6.65
C TYR A 171 -7.21 1.11 7.23
N ILE A 172 -7.36 -0.15 6.82
CA ILE A 172 -8.46 -1.02 7.28
C ILE A 172 -8.17 -1.64 8.66
N GLY A 173 -6.89 -1.78 9.00
CA GLY A 173 -6.39 -2.56 10.13
C GLY A 173 -6.34 -4.06 9.83
N LEU A 174 -5.69 -4.79 10.73
CA LEU A 174 -5.51 -6.24 10.62
C LEU A 174 -6.82 -6.94 11.06
N ARG A 175 -7.49 -7.59 10.11
CA ARG A 175 -8.71 -8.36 10.36
C ARG A 175 -8.43 -9.85 10.17
N PHE A 176 -9.08 -10.68 10.98
CA PHE A 176 -9.09 -12.12 10.78
C PHE A 176 -10.53 -12.57 10.60
N LEU A 177 -10.84 -12.99 9.37
CA LEU A 177 -12.15 -13.39 8.84
C LEU A 177 -13.21 -12.27 8.89
N TRP A 178 -13.51 -11.72 10.06
CA TRP A 178 -14.41 -10.57 10.27
C TRP A 178 -14.10 -9.74 11.51
N LYS A 179 -13.33 -10.28 12.47
CA LYS A 179 -12.95 -9.54 13.67
C LYS A 179 -11.68 -8.74 13.43
N LYS A 180 -11.71 -7.47 13.83
CA LYS A 180 -10.54 -6.60 13.85
C LYS A 180 -9.66 -7.01 15.03
N ILE A 181 -8.46 -7.50 14.75
CA ILE A 181 -7.50 -7.94 15.77
C ILE A 181 -6.71 -6.74 16.30
N HIS A 182 -6.18 -5.92 15.38
CA HIS A 182 -5.29 -4.83 15.77
C HIS A 182 -5.26 -3.71 14.73
N ASN A 183 -5.14 -2.47 15.20
CA ASN A 183 -4.80 -1.33 14.37
C ASN A 183 -3.29 -1.30 14.15
N ILE A 184 -2.86 -1.05 12.93
CA ILE A 184 -1.44 -0.85 12.64
C ILE A 184 -1.15 0.63 12.91
N GLU A 185 -0.61 0.90 14.11
CA GLU A 185 -0.16 2.22 14.52
C GLU A 185 1.37 2.28 14.50
N GLU A 186 1.93 3.41 14.07
CA GLU A 186 3.37 3.60 14.01
C GLU A 186 3.95 3.65 15.43
N GLY A 187 4.82 2.70 15.77
CA GLY A 187 5.54 2.66 17.04
C GLY A 187 4.93 1.79 18.14
N ASN A 188 3.72 1.25 17.97
CA ASN A 188 3.08 0.39 18.97
C ASN A 188 2.36 -0.84 18.39
N THR A 189 2.97 -1.48 17.38
CA THR A 189 2.42 -2.73 16.81
C THR A 189 2.87 -3.94 17.61
N LEU A 190 1.91 -4.75 18.05
CA LEU A 190 2.19 -6.04 18.71
C LEU A 190 3.02 -6.96 17.78
N PRO A 191 3.98 -7.74 18.32
CA PRO A 191 4.84 -8.61 17.50
C PRO A 191 4.06 -9.63 16.66
N HIS A 192 2.94 -10.15 17.19
CA HIS A 192 2.04 -11.05 16.47
C HIS A 192 1.36 -10.39 15.26
N ALA A 193 1.10 -9.08 15.32
CA ALA A 193 0.49 -8.33 14.21
C ALA A 193 1.48 -8.15 13.06
N ILE A 194 2.77 -7.93 13.36
CA ILE A 194 3.85 -7.82 12.36
C ILE A 194 4.02 -9.16 11.64
N LEU A 195 4.04 -10.27 12.38
CA LEU A 195 4.12 -11.61 11.78
C LEU A 195 2.96 -11.90 10.84
N PHE A 196 1.73 -11.59 11.26
CA PHE A 196 0.55 -11.79 10.40
C PHE A 196 0.56 -10.86 9.18
N SER A 197 0.99 -9.60 9.34
CA SER A 197 1.17 -8.68 8.21
C SER A 197 2.18 -9.21 7.19
N SER A 198 3.31 -9.75 7.65
CA SER A 198 4.31 -10.40 6.79
C SER A 198 3.72 -11.59 6.01
N PHE A 199 2.90 -12.42 6.67
CA PHE A 199 2.20 -13.52 6.00
C PHE A 199 1.22 -13.03 4.91
N VAL A 200 0.49 -11.94 5.17
CA VAL A 200 -0.41 -11.32 4.18
C VAL A 200 0.38 -10.80 2.99
N VAL A 201 1.49 -10.08 3.20
CA VAL A 201 2.35 -9.58 2.12
C VAL A 201 2.95 -10.73 1.31
N SER A 202 3.41 -11.79 1.97
CA SER A 202 3.93 -12.98 1.30
C SER A 202 2.86 -13.66 0.42
N THR A 203 1.62 -13.74 0.93
CA THR A 203 0.48 -14.25 0.16
C THR A 203 0.18 -13.39 -1.07
N VAL A 204 0.29 -12.06 -0.95
CA VAL A 204 0.12 -11.12 -2.07
C VAL A 204 1.22 -11.30 -3.12
N MET A 205 2.47 -11.56 -2.70
CA MET A 205 3.56 -11.82 -3.65
C MET A 205 3.31 -13.08 -4.48
N VAL A 206 2.91 -14.18 -3.83
CA VAL A 206 2.53 -15.41 -4.55
C VAL A 206 1.38 -15.16 -5.52
N TYR A 207 0.37 -14.38 -5.10
CA TYR A 207 -0.74 -14.03 -5.97
C TYR A 207 -0.32 -13.17 -7.17
N THR A 208 0.64 -12.27 -6.97
CA THR A 208 1.18 -11.42 -8.04
C THR A 208 1.81 -12.24 -9.15
N VAL A 209 2.50 -13.34 -8.80
CA VAL A 209 3.04 -14.29 -9.79
C VAL A 209 1.92 -14.96 -10.59
N ILE A 210 0.83 -15.37 -9.94
CA ILE A 210 -0.35 -15.93 -10.62
C ILE A 210 -1.01 -14.89 -11.53
N LEU A 211 -1.09 -13.64 -11.07
CA LEU A 211 -1.61 -12.52 -11.87
C LEU A 211 -0.78 -12.28 -13.13
N PHE A 212 0.54 -12.45 -13.11
CA PHE A 212 1.38 -12.28 -14.29
C PHE A 212 1.00 -13.22 -15.43
N TYR A 213 0.72 -14.49 -15.14
CA TYR A 213 0.19 -15.44 -16.13
C TYR A 213 -1.17 -15.05 -16.69
N SER A 214 -1.94 -14.24 -15.96
CA SER A 214 -3.20 -13.69 -16.45
C SER A 214 -3.05 -12.36 -17.18
N LEU A 215 -2.09 -11.52 -16.78
CA LEU A 215 -1.86 -10.18 -17.30
C LEU A 215 -1.04 -10.17 -18.59
N PHE A 216 -0.13 -11.11 -18.81
CA PHE A 216 0.68 -11.18 -20.03
C PHE A 216 1.10 -12.64 -20.28
N PRO A 217 0.16 -13.51 -20.68
CA PRO A 217 0.42 -14.95 -20.77
C PRO A 217 1.59 -15.28 -21.70
N GLN A 218 1.73 -14.56 -22.82
CA GLN A 218 2.82 -14.76 -23.78
C GLN A 218 4.18 -14.43 -23.17
N TYR A 219 4.32 -13.24 -22.58
CA TYR A 219 5.57 -12.83 -21.97
C TYR A 219 5.92 -13.67 -20.72
N ALA A 220 4.92 -14.08 -19.92
CA ALA A 220 5.12 -14.90 -18.73
C ALA A 220 5.52 -16.35 -19.06
N MET A 221 4.99 -16.93 -20.14
CA MET A 221 5.33 -18.30 -20.56
C MET A 221 6.60 -18.37 -21.40
N TYR A 222 6.81 -17.41 -22.29
CA TYR A 222 7.81 -17.52 -23.36
C TYR A 222 8.87 -16.41 -23.32
N GLY A 223 8.71 -15.42 -22.44
CA GLY A 223 9.66 -14.32 -22.30
C GLY A 223 9.80 -13.52 -23.59
N SER A 224 11.05 -13.39 -24.06
CA SER A 224 11.41 -12.72 -25.32
C SER A 224 11.31 -13.61 -26.56
N GLN A 225 11.02 -14.90 -26.41
CA GLN A 225 11.11 -15.85 -27.50
C GLN A 225 9.86 -15.78 -28.38
N THR A 226 10.06 -15.45 -29.65
CA THR A 226 9.04 -15.57 -30.70
C THR A 226 9.40 -16.73 -31.62
N TYR A 227 8.50 -17.70 -31.80
CA TYR A 227 8.69 -18.75 -32.80
C TYR A 227 8.21 -18.24 -34.15
N GLN A 228 9.09 -18.27 -35.14
CA GLN A 228 8.67 -18.17 -36.52
C GLN A 228 8.15 -19.54 -36.96
N VAL A 229 6.84 -19.63 -37.20
CA VAL A 229 6.28 -20.77 -37.93
C VAL A 229 6.71 -20.58 -39.38
N LYS A 230 7.67 -21.40 -39.82
CA LYS A 230 8.04 -21.52 -41.24
C LYS A 230 7.04 -22.40 -41.95
#